data_AF-A0A934QNF9-F1
#
_entry.id   AF-A0A934QNF9-F1
#
_cell.length_a   1.000
_cell.length_b   1.000
_cell.length_c   1.000
_cell.angle_alpha   90.00
_cell.angle_beta   90.00
_cell.angle_gamma   90.00
#
_symmetry.space_group_name_H-M   'P 1'
#
loop_
_entity.id
_entity.type
_entity.pdbx_description
1 polymer ?
#
loop_
_entity_poly.entity_id
_entity_poly.type
_entity_poly.pdbx_seq_one_letter_code
_entity_poly.pdbx_strand_id
1 'polypeptide(L)'
;MRVSARSDYAVRATMELARVNVPVKCPVIARRQDIPLKFLINILTDLRRSGLVCSRRGVDGGYWLARPPAEITLGDILRAIDGPLTTVAGMPADAVEYSGEVGGLADAWRRLRKGVDDVVDGITVSELVSTGTRCSDPVR
;
A
#
# COMPACT_ATOMS: atom_id res chain seq x y z
N MET A 1 0.47 -12.75 7.30
CA MET A 1 0.40 -11.62 6.35
C MET A 1 -0.03 -12.17 4.99
N ARG A 2 -1.11 -11.65 4.41
CA ARG A 2 -1.54 -11.97 3.04
C ARG A 2 -1.56 -10.67 2.25
N VAL A 3 -0.78 -10.57 1.19
CA VAL A 3 -0.86 -9.42 0.27
C VAL A 3 -1.95 -9.74 -0.75
N SER A 4 -3.03 -8.95 -0.76
CA SER A 4 -4.08 -9.11 -1.76
C SER A 4 -3.65 -8.53 -3.12
N ALA A 5 -4.23 -9.03 -4.21
CA ALA A 5 -4.03 -8.41 -5.53
C ALA A 5 -4.44 -6.93 -5.54
N ARG A 6 -5.42 -6.56 -4.69
CA ARG A 6 -5.87 -5.18 -4.52
C ARG A 6 -4.77 -4.30 -3.93
N SER A 7 -4.06 -4.81 -2.93
CA SER A 7 -2.93 -4.12 -2.31
C SER A 7 -1.75 -3.96 -3.27
N ASP A 8 -1.39 -5.00 -4.02
CA ASP A 8 -0.36 -4.92 -5.07
C ASP A 8 -0.73 -3.84 -6.12
N TYR A 9 -1.97 -3.82 -6.61
CA TYR A 9 -2.45 -2.80 -7.53
C TYR A 9 -2.45 -1.39 -6.93
N ALA A 10 -2.75 -1.24 -5.64
CA ALA A 10 -2.70 0.06 -4.96
C ALA A 10 -1.26 0.60 -4.87
N VAL A 11 -0.29 -0.26 -4.56
CA VAL A 11 1.12 0.12 -4.53
C VAL A 11 1.59 0.55 -5.91
N ARG A 12 1.32 -0.25 -6.95
CA ARG A 12 1.65 0.07 -8.36
C ARG A 12 1.03 1.40 -8.82
N ALA A 13 -0.24 1.63 -8.48
CA ALA A 13 -0.92 2.87 -8.80
C ALA A 13 -0.26 4.07 -8.11
N THR A 14 0.08 3.94 -6.83
CA THR A 14 0.72 5.00 -6.03
C THR A 14 2.13 5.30 -6.55
N MET A 15 2.88 4.28 -6.98
CA MET A 15 4.17 4.44 -7.64
C MET A 15 4.07 5.20 -8.97
N GLU A 16 3.03 4.96 -9.79
CA GLU A 16 2.80 5.76 -11.00
C GLU A 16 2.51 7.22 -10.68
N LEU A 17 1.68 7.47 -9.66
CA LEU A 17 1.37 8.83 -9.23
C LEU A 17 2.59 9.55 -8.67
N ALA A 18 3.53 8.83 -8.06
CA ALA A 18 4.78 9.38 -7.53
C ALA A 18 5.79 9.77 -8.63
N ARG A 19 5.69 9.21 -9.84
CA ARG A 19 6.61 9.51 -10.95
C ARG A 19 6.33 10.83 -11.64
N VAL A 20 5.17 11.43 -11.41
CA VAL A 20 4.72 12.63 -12.11
C VAL A 20 4.14 13.66 -11.15
N ASN A 21 4.43 14.94 -11.41
CA ASN A 21 3.93 16.05 -10.59
C ASN A 21 2.60 16.63 -11.10
N VAL A 22 1.89 15.90 -11.96
CA VAL A 22 0.64 16.34 -12.60
C VAL A 22 -0.48 15.31 -12.39
N PRO A 23 -1.75 15.73 -12.33
CA PRO A 23 -2.87 14.79 -12.23
C PRO A 23 -2.88 13.75 -13.36
N VAL A 24 -3.04 12.47 -13.00
CA VAL A 24 -3.09 11.35 -13.95
C VAL A 24 -4.48 10.76 -14.03
N LYS A 25 -5.00 10.58 -15.24
CA LYS A 25 -6.31 9.96 -15.47
C LYS A 25 -6.27 8.47 -15.11
N CYS A 26 -7.30 7.97 -14.45
CA CYS A 26 -7.43 6.57 -14.05
C CYS A 26 -7.19 5.57 -15.22
N PRO A 27 -7.73 5.76 -16.44
CA PRO A 27 -7.43 4.88 -17.58
C PRO A 27 -5.96 4.82 -17.98
N VAL A 28 -5.21 5.92 -17.77
CA VAL A 28 -3.77 5.97 -18.05
C VAL A 28 -3.01 5.12 -17.05
N ILE A 29 -3.33 5.24 -15.76
CA ILE A 29 -2.74 4.43 -14.69
C ILE A 29 -3.04 2.94 -14.93
N ALA A 30 -4.31 2.61 -15.21
CA ALA A 30 -4.76 1.24 -15.50
C ALA A 30 -3.94 0.59 -16.62
N ARG A 31 -3.76 1.31 -17.73
CA ARG A 31 -2.97 0.83 -18.86
C ARG A 31 -1.48 0.67 -18.54
N ARG A 32 -0.88 1.65 -17.83
CA ARG A 32 0.57 1.64 -17.54
C ARG A 32 0.98 0.55 -16.56
N GLN A 33 0.08 0.18 -15.66
CA GLN A 33 0.37 -0.79 -14.59
C GLN A 33 -0.32 -2.15 -14.81
N ASP A 34 -0.95 -2.35 -15.97
CA ASP A 34 -1.73 -3.53 -16.32
C ASP A 34 -2.77 -3.91 -15.24
N ILE A 35 -3.54 -2.90 -14.81
CA ILE A 35 -4.56 -3.05 -13.77
C ILE A 35 -5.94 -2.99 -14.43
N PRO A 36 -6.82 -3.97 -14.18
CA PRO A 36 -8.20 -3.89 -14.63
C PRO A 36 -8.89 -2.61 -14.15
N LEU A 37 -9.38 -1.79 -15.09
CA LEU A 37 -9.89 -0.43 -14.82
C LEU A 37 -10.94 -0.37 -13.71
N LYS A 38 -11.87 -1.34 -13.69
CA LYS A 38 -12.93 -1.42 -12.68
C LYS A 38 -12.37 -1.59 -11.26
N PHE A 39 -11.30 -2.37 -11.11
CA PHE A 39 -10.64 -2.57 -9.81
C PHE A 39 -9.91 -1.29 -9.39
N LEU A 40 -9.20 -0.66 -10.34
CA LEU A 40 -8.46 0.56 -10.05
C LEU A 40 -9.34 1.71 -9.57
N ILE A 41 -10.55 1.86 -10.13
CA ILE A 41 -11.51 2.89 -9.67
C ILE A 41 -11.83 2.71 -8.17
N ASN A 42 -12.07 1.48 -7.74
CA ASN A 42 -12.37 1.18 -6.34
C ASN A 42 -11.13 1.42 -5.45
N ILE A 43 -9.96 1.00 -5.90
CA ILE A 43 -8.68 1.22 -5.19
C ILE A 43 -8.41 2.71 -5.01
N LEU A 44 -8.50 3.51 -6.07
CA LEU A 44 -8.29 4.96 -6.01
C LEU A 44 -9.33 5.67 -5.14
N THR A 45 -10.53 5.10 -5.00
CA THR A 45 -11.55 5.62 -4.09
C THR A 45 -11.15 5.42 -2.63
N ASP A 46 -10.61 4.25 -2.28
CA ASP A 46 -10.15 3.98 -0.90
C ASP A 46 -8.88 4.75 -0.55
N LEU A 47 -7.93 4.84 -1.49
CA LEU A 47 -6.74 5.69 -1.33
C LEU A 47 -7.12 7.17 -1.15
N ARG A 48 -8.18 7.62 -1.81
CA ARG A 48 -8.68 8.99 -1.62
C ARG A 48 -9.33 9.16 -0.25
N ARG A 49 -10.13 8.21 0.20
CA ARG A 49 -10.78 8.23 1.52
C ARG A 49 -9.79 8.22 2.67
N SER A 50 -8.67 7.52 2.51
CA SER A 50 -7.55 7.50 3.47
C SER A 50 -6.65 8.75 3.39
N GLY A 51 -6.90 9.66 2.44
CA GLY A 51 -6.10 10.87 2.29
C GLY A 51 -4.71 10.63 1.70
N LEU A 52 -4.46 9.50 1.05
CA LEU A 52 -3.19 9.21 0.36
C LEU A 52 -3.14 9.82 -1.04
N VAL A 53 -4.30 9.91 -1.70
CA VAL A 53 -4.42 10.55 -3.02
C VAL A 53 -5.52 11.60 -3.05
N CYS A 54 -5.32 12.59 -3.89
CA CYS A 54 -6.32 13.59 -4.24
C CYS A 54 -6.89 13.28 -5.64
N SER A 55 -8.06 13.84 -5.95
CA SER A 55 -8.66 13.70 -7.27
C SER A 55 -9.39 14.97 -7.70
N ARG A 56 -9.34 15.30 -8.99
CA ARG A 56 -10.05 16.42 -9.61
C ARG A 56 -10.76 15.96 -10.88
N ARG A 57 -11.98 16.43 -11.11
CA ARG A 57 -12.72 16.21 -12.37
C ARG A 57 -12.33 17.25 -13.42
N GLY A 58 -12.61 16.96 -14.69
CA GLY A 58 -12.37 17.87 -15.81
C GLY A 58 -11.32 17.36 -16.79
N VAL A 59 -11.06 18.14 -17.84
CA VAL A 59 -10.12 17.80 -18.92
C VAL A 59 -8.70 17.64 -18.40
N ASP A 60 -8.29 18.53 -17.49
CA ASP A 60 -7.01 18.53 -16.75
C ASP A 60 -7.14 17.92 -15.34
N GLY A 61 -8.17 17.09 -15.18
CA GLY A 61 -8.41 16.31 -13.97
C GLY A 61 -7.61 15.00 -13.94
N GLY A 62 -7.73 14.30 -12.82
CA GLY A 62 -7.01 13.06 -12.56
C GLY A 62 -6.77 12.87 -11.07
N TYR A 63 -5.87 11.94 -10.76
CA TYR A 63 -5.41 11.62 -9.42
C TYR A 63 -3.95 12.05 -9.25
N TRP A 64 -3.56 12.42 -8.04
CA TRP A 64 -2.18 12.70 -7.65
C TRP A 64 -2.00 12.40 -6.16
N LEU A 65 -0.75 12.29 -5.69
CA LEU A 65 -0.49 12.06 -4.27
C LEU A 65 -0.92 13.27 -3.43
N ALA A 66 -1.54 13.02 -2.29
CA ALA A 66 -1.97 14.08 -1.37
C ALA A 66 -0.79 14.71 -0.61
N ARG A 67 0.33 13.98 -0.50
CA ARG A 67 1.55 14.33 0.24
C ARG A 67 2.78 13.90 -0.57
N PRO A 68 3.99 14.41 -0.27
CA PRO A 68 5.22 13.95 -0.91
C PRO A 68 5.40 12.42 -0.81
N PRO A 69 5.95 11.75 -1.84
CA PRO A 69 6.11 10.28 -1.84
C PRO A 69 7.07 9.76 -0.74
N ALA A 70 7.91 10.63 -0.17
CA ALA A 70 8.76 10.30 0.98
C ALA A 70 7.98 10.25 2.31
N GLU A 71 6.76 10.79 2.37
CA GLU A 71 5.90 10.79 3.56
C GLU A 71 4.78 9.74 3.51
N ILE A 72 4.74 8.96 2.43
CA ILE A 72 3.76 7.89 2.24
C ILE A 72 4.51 6.57 2.31
N THR A 73 4.13 5.74 3.28
CA THR A 73 4.77 4.42 3.50
C THR A 73 4.03 3.32 2.75
N LEU A 74 4.69 2.18 2.56
CA LEU A 74 4.04 0.97 2.10
C LEU A 74 2.95 0.55 3.09
N GLY A 75 3.21 0.66 4.39
CA GLY A 75 2.25 0.39 5.46
C GLY A 75 0.98 1.22 5.34
N ASP A 76 1.08 2.52 5.02
CA ASP A 76 -0.08 3.40 4.80
C ASP A 76 -0.99 2.85 3.70
N ILE A 77 -0.40 2.47 2.56
CA ILE A 77 -1.13 1.96 1.40
C ILE A 77 -1.82 0.64 1.74
N LEU A 78 -1.10 -0.28 2.37
CA LEU A 78 -1.63 -1.60 2.72
C LEU A 78 -2.79 -1.46 3.73
N ARG A 79 -2.65 -0.59 4.74
CA ARG A 79 -3.70 -0.35 5.74
C ARG A 79 -4.92 0.36 5.15
N ALA A 80 -4.74 1.22 4.15
CA ALA A 80 -5.84 1.87 3.44
C ALA A 80 -6.70 0.87 2.63
N ILE A 81 -6.13 -0.25 2.21
CA ILE A 81 -6.77 -1.21 1.30
C ILE A 81 -7.31 -2.45 2.02
N ASP A 82 -6.47 -3.09 2.84
CA ASP A 82 -6.79 -4.36 3.50
C ASP A 82 -7.13 -4.18 4.99
N GLY A 83 -6.90 -2.99 5.56
CA GLY A 83 -7.04 -2.75 7.00
C GLY A 83 -5.83 -3.29 7.79
N PRO A 84 -6.02 -3.80 9.03
CA PRO A 84 -4.91 -4.28 9.85
C PRO A 84 -4.08 -5.37 9.17
N LEU A 85 -2.76 -5.20 9.11
CA LEU A 85 -1.85 -6.04 8.31
C LEU A 85 -1.62 -7.44 8.88
N THR A 86 -1.78 -7.59 10.19
CA THR A 86 -1.60 -8.86 10.88
C THR A 86 -2.87 -9.22 11.65
N THR A 87 -3.57 -10.23 11.14
CA THR A 87 -4.68 -10.88 11.83
C THR A 87 -4.28 -12.31 12.23
N VAL A 88 -4.75 -12.74 13.40
CA VAL A 88 -4.62 -14.08 13.96
C VAL A 88 -6.04 -14.60 14.19
N ALA A 89 -6.37 -15.77 13.61
CA ALA A 89 -7.73 -16.35 13.65
C ALA A 89 -8.86 -15.39 13.18
N GLY A 90 -8.56 -14.48 12.24
CA GLY A 90 -9.52 -13.49 11.73
C GLY A 90 -9.70 -12.25 12.62
N MET A 91 -9.01 -12.18 13.77
CA MET A 91 -8.97 -11.02 14.65
C MET A 91 -7.64 -10.28 14.51
N PRO A 92 -7.56 -8.97 14.75
CA PRO A 92 -6.29 -8.27 14.88
C PRO A 92 -5.35 -8.96 15.88
N ALA A 93 -4.06 -9.05 15.59
CA ALA A 93 -3.12 -9.81 16.43
C ALA A 93 -2.97 -9.27 17.88
N ASP A 94 -3.37 -8.03 18.13
CA ASP A 94 -3.43 -7.40 19.46
C ASP A 94 -4.74 -7.70 20.21
N ALA A 95 -5.78 -8.15 19.52
CA ALA A 95 -7.08 -8.49 20.08
C ALA A 95 -7.18 -9.96 20.51
N VAL A 96 -6.16 -10.78 20.24
CA VAL A 96 -6.18 -12.19 20.63
C VAL A 96 -5.68 -12.35 22.06
N GLU A 97 -6.59 -12.72 22.95
CA GLU A 97 -6.29 -13.08 24.32
C GLU A 97 -6.12 -14.61 24.43
N TYR A 98 -5.00 -15.03 25.00
CA TYR A 98 -4.73 -16.43 25.32
C TYR A 98 -4.62 -16.55 26.85
N SER A 99 -5.37 -17.47 27.45
CA SER A 99 -5.31 -17.76 28.88
C SER A 99 -4.51 -19.03 29.18
N GLY A 100 -3.95 -19.14 30.39
CA GLY A 100 -3.21 -20.32 30.84
C GLY A 100 -1.79 -20.44 30.26
N GLU A 101 -1.33 -21.68 30.04
CA GLU A 101 0.05 -22.04 29.66
C GLU A 101 0.50 -21.49 28.29
N VAL A 102 -0.44 -20.99 27.48
CA VAL A 102 -0.19 -20.44 26.13
C VAL A 102 -0.06 -18.91 26.11
N GLY A 103 0.04 -18.24 27.25
CA GLY A 103 0.18 -16.77 27.32
C GLY A 103 1.36 -16.21 26.51
N GLY A 104 2.47 -16.95 26.41
CA GLY A 104 3.63 -16.56 25.59
C GLY A 104 3.34 -16.49 24.08
N LEU A 105 2.28 -17.15 23.62
CA LEU A 105 1.85 -17.10 22.22
C LEU A 105 1.28 -15.72 21.86
N ALA A 106 0.58 -15.07 22.79
CA ALA A 106 0.09 -13.69 22.61
C ALA A 106 1.26 -12.73 22.39
N ASP A 107 2.32 -12.85 23.19
CA ASP A 107 3.54 -12.06 23.07
C ASP A 107 4.25 -12.32 21.74
N ALA A 108 4.35 -13.59 21.33
CA ALA A 108 4.93 -13.96 20.04
C ALA A 108 4.18 -13.33 18.86
N TRP A 109 2.85 -13.36 18.87
CA TRP A 109 2.04 -12.72 17.83
C TRP A 109 2.15 -11.20 17.82
N ARG A 110 2.17 -10.55 18.98
CA ARG A 110 2.41 -9.11 19.08
C ARG A 110 3.79 -8.72 18.55
N ARG A 111 4.82 -9.50 18.86
CA ARG A 111 6.18 -9.30 18.32
C ARG A 111 6.22 -9.48 16.81
N LEU A 112 5.59 -10.51 16.28
CA LEU A 112 5.52 -10.73 14.83
C LEU A 112 4.82 -9.57 14.13
N ARG A 113 3.66 -9.14 14.63
CA ARG A 113 2.95 -7.98 14.09
C ARG A 113 3.83 -6.73 14.10
N LYS A 114 4.48 -6.44 15.23
CA LYS A 114 5.38 -5.29 15.35
C LYS A 114 6.50 -5.36 14.31
N GLY A 115 7.13 -6.52 14.13
CA GLY A 115 8.17 -6.70 13.12
C GLY A 115 7.66 -6.44 11.70
N VAL A 116 6.45 -6.89 11.37
CA VAL A 116 5.82 -6.59 10.06
C VAL A 116 5.53 -5.10 9.91
N ASP A 117 4.91 -4.47 10.91
CA ASP A 117 4.58 -3.04 10.92
C ASP A 117 5.86 -2.19 10.76
N ASP A 118 6.91 -2.49 11.53
CA ASP A 118 8.20 -1.77 11.47
C ASP A 118 8.83 -1.86 10.06
N VAL A 119 8.72 -3.00 9.37
CA VAL A 119 9.25 -3.16 8.00
C VAL A 119 8.47 -2.33 6.99
N VAL A 120 7.14 -2.44 6.97
CA VAL A 120 6.32 -1.76 5.96
C VAL A 120 6.22 -0.26 6.19
N ASP A 121 6.34 0.19 7.44
CA ASP A 121 6.36 1.62 7.80
C ASP A 121 7.73 2.24 7.55
N GLY A 122 8.79 1.43 7.44
CA GLY A 122 10.13 1.87 7.04
C GLY A 122 10.30 2.09 5.54
N ILE A 123 9.43 1.53 4.70
CA ILE A 123 9.54 1.59 3.24
C ILE A 123 8.64 2.71 2.71
N THR A 124 9.21 3.68 2.00
CA THR A 124 8.46 4.82 1.42
C THR A 124 8.16 4.65 -0.06
N VAL A 125 7.16 5.35 -0.58
CA VAL A 125 6.85 5.34 -2.02
C VAL A 125 8.03 5.89 -2.85
N SER A 126 8.74 6.90 -2.35
CA SER A 126 9.94 7.43 -3.04
C SER A 126 11.04 6.37 -3.16
N GLU A 127 11.25 5.55 -2.13
CA GLU A 127 12.20 4.44 -2.16
C GLU A 127 11.80 3.35 -3.16
N LEU A 128 10.51 2.99 -3.20
CA LEU A 128 9.98 2.02 -4.16
C LEU A 128 10.19 2.47 -5.61
N VAL A 129 9.99 3.76 -5.89
CA VAL A 129 10.22 4.32 -7.24
C VAL A 129 11.71 4.39 -7.59
N SER A 130 12.57 4.69 -6.62
CA SER A 130 14.02 4.84 -6.83
C SER A 130 14.75 3.51 -6.99
N THR A 131 14.27 2.44 -6.34
CA THR A 131 14.91 1.12 -6.36
C THR A 131 14.73 0.40 -7.69
N GLY A 132 13.65 0.71 -8.43
CA GLY A 132 13.42 0.19 -9.78
C GLY A 132 14.47 0.61 -10.83
N THR A 133 15.34 1.58 -10.51
CA THR A 133 16.44 2.01 -11.39
C THR A 133 17.72 1.18 -11.19
N ARG A 134 17.78 0.30 -10.17
CA ARG A 134 18.98 -0.50 -9.84
C ARG A 134 18.97 -1.94 -10.37
N CYS A 135 17.94 -2.38 -11.09
CA CYS A 135 17.86 -3.73 -11.63
C CYS A 135 17.75 -3.72 -13.17
N SER A 136 18.82 -3.27 -13.83
CA SER A 136 19.07 -3.53 -15.24
C SER A 136 20.54 -3.85 -15.44
N ASP A 137 21.00 -4.93 -14.82
CA ASP A 137 22.17 -5.67 -15.30
C ASP A 137 21.72 -7.11 -15.57
N PRO A 138 21.74 -7.58 -16.82
CA PRO A 138 21.55 -8.99 -17.10
C PRO A 138 22.83 -9.71 -16.67
N VAL A 139 22.71 -10.56 -15.65
CA VAL A 139 23.76 -11.51 -15.29
C VAL A 139 24.00 -12.42 -16.51
N ARG A 140 25.23 -12.37 -17.02
CA ARG A 140 25.81 -13.33 -17.96
C ARG A 140 26.06 -14.68 -17.28
#